data_AF-A0A1H1YMU7-F1
#
_entry.id   AF-A0A1H1YMU7-F1
#
_cell.length_a   1.000
_cell.length_b   1.000
_cell.length_c   1.000
_cell.angle_alpha   90.00
_cell.angle_beta   90.00
_cell.angle_gamma   90.00
#
_symmetry.space_group_name_H-M   'P 1'
#
loop_
_entity.id
_entity.type
_entity.pdbx_description
1 polymer ?
#
loop_
_entity_poly.entity_id
_entity_poly.type
_entity_poly.pdbx_seq_one_letter_code
_entity_poly.pdbx_strand_id
1 'polypeptide(L)'
;MHRLKMLFALSALTIAGCASQPPVPPPEFPGLEQSDKITIQDLRPHTESEKEIFSLLITSDAYAIYRVADTATKPTGPRLLAHRAYETLPELSKQPSIKVLHFVTYANLQSQLRKNSLLAGFTGPIGVALMADKTFPAGEVLTTQIDSQSLDKTEGKEEYTRAYFTAEENPKKSPVNLIYIDTEILGKRVTTRCLVPPIASRPHLFLVEAYDMCIANHLALYRTPGSPKDTVAK
;
A
#
# COMPACT_ATOMS: atom_id res chain seq x y z
N MET A 1 47.30 31.81 -27.15
CA MET A 1 46.80 31.31 -25.84
C MET A 1 45.38 31.74 -25.48
N HIS A 2 44.63 32.45 -26.34
CA HIS A 2 43.23 32.86 -26.03
C HIS A 2 42.13 31.92 -26.56
N ARG A 3 42.40 31.09 -27.58
CA ARG A 3 41.38 30.19 -28.15
C ARG A 3 41.13 28.92 -27.32
N LEU A 4 42.07 28.52 -26.45
CA LEU A 4 41.92 27.34 -25.60
C LEU A 4 41.08 27.60 -24.34
N LYS A 5 41.06 28.85 -23.84
CA LYS A 5 40.23 29.26 -22.70
C LYS A 5 38.74 29.40 -23.06
N MET A 6 38.43 29.61 -24.35
CA MET A 6 37.05 29.76 -24.81
C MET A 6 36.32 28.41 -24.97
N LEU A 7 37.05 27.32 -25.22
CA LEU A 7 36.47 25.96 -25.29
C LEU A 7 36.06 25.40 -23.92
N PHE A 8 36.75 25.80 -22.84
CA PHE A 8 36.39 25.39 -21.48
C PHE A 8 35.19 26.17 -20.90
N ALA A 9 34.88 27.35 -21.44
CA ALA A 9 33.71 28.12 -21.02
C ALA A 9 32.41 27.66 -21.70
N LEU A 10 32.51 26.95 -22.84
CA LEU A 10 31.33 26.48 -23.60
C LEU A 10 30.82 25.10 -23.16
N SER A 11 31.60 24.35 -22.39
CA SER A 11 31.25 23.01 -21.89
C SER A 11 30.51 23.02 -20.54
N ALA A 12 30.34 24.19 -19.91
CA ALA A 12 29.65 24.34 -18.63
C ALA A 12 28.14 24.64 -18.74
N LEU A 13 27.59 24.80 -19.95
CA LEU A 13 26.18 25.16 -20.17
C LEU A 13 25.25 23.99 -20.56
N THR A 14 25.72 22.74 -20.52
CA THR A 14 24.89 21.57 -20.87
C THR A 14 24.25 20.86 -19.67
N ILE A 15 24.21 21.49 -18.48
CA ILE A 15 23.46 20.99 -17.32
C ILE A 15 22.16 21.79 -17.19
N ALA A 16 21.24 21.62 -18.12
CA ALA A 16 19.89 22.16 -17.97
C ALA A 16 18.88 21.22 -18.61
N GLY A 17 18.04 20.62 -17.77
CA GLY A 17 16.90 19.82 -18.21
C GLY A 17 17.00 18.33 -17.88
N CYS A 18 17.28 17.96 -16.63
CA CYS A 18 16.52 16.82 -16.10
C CYS A 18 15.07 17.27 -16.13
N ALA A 19 14.32 16.87 -17.16
CA ALA A 19 12.89 17.02 -17.22
C ALA A 19 12.30 16.17 -16.09
N SER A 20 12.32 16.69 -14.87
CA SER A 20 11.50 16.16 -13.79
C SER A 20 10.07 16.39 -14.22
N GLN A 21 9.40 15.31 -14.66
CA GLN A 21 7.96 15.35 -14.87
C GLN A 21 7.34 15.94 -13.59
N PRO A 22 6.37 16.86 -13.72
CA PRO A 22 5.71 17.42 -12.54
C PRO A 22 5.16 16.25 -11.71
N PRO A 23 5.38 16.24 -10.38
CA PRO A 23 4.90 15.17 -9.53
C PRO A 23 3.39 15.04 -9.71
N VAL A 24 2.93 13.86 -10.13
CA VAL A 24 1.50 13.56 -10.20
C VAL A 24 0.96 13.66 -8.78
N PRO A 25 -0.09 14.48 -8.50
CA PRO A 25 -0.66 14.55 -7.17
C PRO A 25 -1.32 13.20 -6.83
N PRO A 26 -1.30 12.79 -5.54
CA PRO A 26 -2.08 11.63 -5.10
C PRO A 26 -3.58 11.81 -5.44
N PRO A 27 -4.31 10.72 -5.72
CA PRO A 27 -5.73 10.80 -6.03
C PRO A 27 -6.53 11.28 -4.81
N GLU A 28 -7.57 12.07 -5.09
CA GLU A 28 -8.52 12.52 -4.08
C GLU A 28 -9.71 11.56 -3.95
N PHE A 29 -10.23 11.43 -2.74
CA PHE A 29 -11.40 10.61 -2.42
C PHE A 29 -12.53 11.55 -1.94
N PRO A 30 -13.43 11.98 -2.83
CA PRO A 30 -14.49 12.92 -2.46
C PRO A 30 -15.57 12.24 -1.60
N GLY A 31 -16.29 13.04 -0.80
CA GLY A 31 -17.45 12.55 -0.06
C GLY A 31 -17.11 11.69 1.16
N LEU A 32 -15.86 11.74 1.65
CA LEU A 32 -15.46 11.07 2.89
C LEU A 32 -16.43 11.44 4.02
N GLU A 33 -16.84 12.70 4.11
CA GLU A 33 -17.74 13.26 5.14
C GLU A 33 -19.05 12.47 5.29
N GLN A 34 -19.55 11.83 4.22
CA GLN A 34 -20.78 11.03 4.25
C GLN A 34 -20.69 9.80 5.17
N SER A 35 -19.46 9.36 5.46
CA SER A 35 -19.16 8.22 6.32
C SER A 35 -18.73 8.63 7.73
N ASP A 36 -18.79 9.91 8.11
CA ASP A 36 -18.47 10.37 9.47
C ASP A 36 -19.43 9.80 10.54
N LYS A 37 -20.61 9.35 10.11
CA LYS A 37 -21.57 8.65 10.98
C LYS A 37 -21.12 7.23 11.36
N ILE A 38 -20.16 6.64 10.64
CA ILE A 38 -19.64 5.31 10.95
C ILE A 38 -18.66 5.40 12.12
N THR A 39 -18.98 4.72 13.22
CA THR A 39 -18.10 4.59 14.37
C THR A 39 -17.06 3.52 14.10
N ILE A 40 -15.81 3.94 13.91
CA ILE A 40 -14.65 3.05 13.82
C ILE A 40 -14.15 2.75 15.23
N GLN A 41 -14.22 1.50 15.64
CA GLN A 41 -13.53 1.00 16.82
C GLN A 41 -12.18 0.47 16.39
N ASP A 42 -11.15 1.30 16.52
CA ASP A 42 -9.78 0.89 16.24
C ASP A 42 -9.24 0.05 17.41
N LEU A 43 -9.15 -1.25 17.19
CA LEU A 43 -8.65 -2.25 18.15
C LEU A 43 -7.28 -2.79 17.70
N ARG A 44 -6.65 -2.15 16.72
CA ARG A 44 -5.33 -2.57 16.23
C ARG A 44 -4.26 -2.45 17.31
N PRO A 45 -3.23 -3.30 17.30
CA PRO A 45 -2.01 -3.03 18.04
C PRO A 45 -1.48 -1.65 17.65
N HIS A 46 -1.14 -0.81 18.63
CA HIS A 46 -0.75 0.58 18.37
C HIS A 46 0.42 0.70 17.38
N THR A 47 1.34 -0.27 17.45
CA THR A 47 2.50 -0.37 16.55
C THR A 47 2.12 -0.43 15.08
N GLU A 48 0.95 -0.96 14.72
CA GLU A 48 0.50 -1.04 13.32
C GLU A 48 0.30 0.32 12.66
N SER A 49 0.05 1.36 13.46
CA SER A 49 -0.09 2.73 12.96
C SER A 49 1.25 3.42 12.71
N GLU A 50 2.35 2.84 13.21
CA GLU A 50 3.68 3.41 13.22
C GLU A 50 4.59 2.81 12.14
N LYS A 51 5.55 3.64 11.70
CA LYS A 51 6.58 3.20 10.76
C LYS A 51 7.65 2.40 11.50
N GLU A 52 8.04 1.26 10.93
CA GLU A 52 9.16 0.44 11.42
C GLU A 52 10.05 0.04 10.23
N ILE A 53 11.37 0.13 10.39
CA ILE A 53 12.32 -0.41 9.42
C ILE A 53 12.97 -1.63 10.07
N PHE A 54 12.55 -2.83 9.68
CA PHE A 54 12.96 -4.04 10.39
C PHE A 54 14.45 -4.34 10.25
N SER A 55 15.06 -4.06 9.10
CA SER A 55 16.52 -4.10 8.96
C SER A 55 17.03 -3.37 7.73
N LEU A 56 18.20 -2.73 7.89
CA LEU A 56 19.00 -2.16 6.81
C LEU A 56 20.20 -3.04 6.43
N LEU A 57 20.44 -4.13 7.17
CA LEU A 57 21.57 -5.04 6.93
C LEU A 57 21.23 -6.04 5.83
N ILE A 58 21.98 -6.05 4.73
CA ILE A 58 21.74 -6.91 3.56
C ILE A 58 21.69 -8.41 3.91
N THR A 59 22.48 -8.82 4.92
CA THR A 59 22.56 -10.20 5.40
C THR A 59 21.38 -10.62 6.28
N SER A 60 20.52 -9.68 6.69
CA SER A 60 19.34 -9.97 7.51
C SER A 60 18.18 -10.47 6.65
N ASP A 61 17.41 -11.39 7.20
CA ASP A 61 16.14 -11.87 6.62
C ASP A 61 15.02 -10.82 6.68
N ALA A 62 15.22 -9.76 7.46
CA ALA A 62 14.33 -8.60 7.54
C ALA A 62 14.81 -7.41 6.69
N TYR A 63 15.91 -7.57 5.94
CA TYR A 63 16.49 -6.50 5.10
C TYR A 63 15.42 -5.86 4.23
N ALA A 64 15.39 -4.53 4.09
CA ALA A 64 14.54 -3.87 3.11
C ALA A 64 13.03 -4.19 3.21
N ILE A 65 12.59 -4.61 4.41
CA ILE A 65 11.19 -4.72 4.79
C ILE A 65 10.90 -3.58 5.76
N TYR A 66 9.78 -2.90 5.55
CA TYR A 66 9.30 -1.86 6.46
C TYR A 66 7.80 -1.91 6.63
N ARG A 67 7.35 -1.59 7.84
CA ARG A 67 5.95 -1.29 8.14
C ARG A 67 5.68 0.16 7.78
N VAL A 68 4.59 0.39 7.08
CA VAL A 68 4.19 1.73 6.62
C VAL A 68 3.27 2.36 7.67
N ALA A 69 3.58 3.59 8.08
CA ALA A 69 2.73 4.35 8.98
C ALA A 69 1.39 4.74 8.33
N ASP A 70 0.34 4.88 9.13
CA ASP A 70 -0.97 5.35 8.67
C ASP A 70 -0.90 6.75 8.04
N THR A 71 0.02 7.59 8.51
CA THR A 71 0.25 8.96 8.01
C THR A 71 0.88 9.01 6.62
N ALA A 72 1.27 7.88 6.04
CA ALA A 72 1.83 7.82 4.69
C ALA A 72 0.81 8.15 3.59
N THR A 73 -0.49 8.08 3.89
CA THR A 73 -1.58 8.39 2.95
C THR A 73 -2.58 9.37 3.55
N LYS A 74 -3.30 10.06 2.67
CA LYS A 74 -4.48 10.85 3.04
C LYS A 74 -5.60 10.50 2.03
N PRO A 75 -6.75 9.96 2.47
CA PRO A 75 -7.09 9.54 3.84
C PRO A 75 -6.23 8.37 4.37
N THR A 76 -6.31 8.08 5.67
CA THR A 76 -5.70 6.87 6.26
C THR A 76 -6.44 5.62 5.80
N GLY A 77 -5.79 4.46 5.90
CA GLY A 77 -6.39 3.17 5.53
C GLY A 77 -7.73 2.88 6.22
N PRO A 78 -7.81 2.93 7.56
CA PRO A 78 -9.08 2.75 8.29
C PRO A 78 -10.15 3.77 7.91
N ARG A 79 -9.77 5.02 7.63
CA ARG A 79 -10.73 6.06 7.22
C ARG A 79 -11.32 5.79 5.84
N LEU A 80 -10.48 5.34 4.90
CA LEU A 80 -10.91 4.92 3.56
C LEU A 80 -11.78 3.66 3.65
N LEU A 81 -11.41 2.69 4.50
CA LEU A 81 -12.19 1.48 4.75
C LEU A 81 -13.62 1.82 5.21
N ALA A 82 -13.77 2.71 6.20
CA ALA A 82 -15.09 3.10 6.68
C ALA A 82 -15.94 3.79 5.61
N HIS A 83 -15.31 4.61 4.76
CA HIS A 83 -15.99 5.23 3.64
C HIS A 83 -16.47 4.21 2.62
N ARG A 84 -15.60 3.30 2.16
CA ARG A 84 -15.97 2.26 1.21
C ARG A 84 -16.98 1.26 1.77
N ALA A 85 -16.87 0.94 3.06
CA ALA A 85 -17.83 0.10 3.75
C ALA A 85 -19.21 0.76 3.78
N TYR A 86 -19.28 2.06 4.06
CA TYR A 86 -20.52 2.83 3.99
C TYR A 86 -21.15 2.80 2.59
N GLU A 87 -20.36 2.97 1.54
CA GLU A 87 -20.84 2.88 0.15
C GLU A 87 -21.30 1.47 -0.24
N THR A 88 -20.64 0.44 0.29
CA THR A 88 -20.79 -0.94 -0.17
C THR A 88 -21.81 -1.75 0.63
N LEU A 89 -22.05 -1.42 1.89
CA LEU A 89 -22.88 -2.19 2.82
C LEU A 89 -24.01 -1.30 3.35
N PRO A 90 -25.17 -1.24 2.67
CA PRO A 90 -26.30 -0.40 3.07
C PRO A 90 -26.77 -0.63 4.51
N GLU A 91 -26.58 -1.84 5.04
CA GLU A 91 -26.91 -2.24 6.41
C GLU A 91 -26.14 -1.43 7.47
N LEU A 92 -24.96 -0.90 7.14
CA LEU A 92 -24.20 0.00 8.03
C LEU A 92 -24.94 1.31 8.31
N SER A 93 -25.92 1.70 7.48
CA SER A 93 -26.77 2.85 7.80
C SER A 93 -27.64 2.62 9.05
N LYS A 94 -27.90 1.36 9.42
CA LYS A 94 -28.69 0.98 10.61
C LYS A 94 -27.81 0.68 11.82
N GLN A 95 -26.64 0.09 11.59
CA GLN A 95 -25.66 -0.27 12.62
C GLN A 95 -24.30 0.28 12.21
N PRO A 96 -24.04 1.57 12.45
CA PRO A 96 -22.87 2.24 11.91
C PRO A 96 -21.62 1.97 12.76
N SER A 97 -21.22 0.70 12.88
CA SER A 97 -20.01 0.34 13.61
C SER A 97 -19.16 -0.68 12.86
N ILE A 98 -17.86 -0.40 12.81
CA ILE A 98 -16.83 -1.26 12.24
C ILE A 98 -15.76 -1.41 13.33
N LYS A 99 -15.43 -2.66 13.70
CA LYS A 99 -14.22 -2.91 14.50
C LYS A 99 -13.09 -3.23 13.55
N VAL A 100 -11.95 -2.57 13.75
CA VAL A 100 -10.73 -2.82 12.97
C VAL A 100 -9.73 -3.46 13.92
N LEU A 101 -9.41 -4.72 13.70
CA LEU A 101 -8.49 -5.49 14.55
C LEU A 101 -7.07 -5.49 13.98
N HIS A 102 -6.94 -5.47 12.65
CA HIS A 102 -5.67 -5.25 11.96
C HIS A 102 -5.91 -4.38 10.73
N PHE A 103 -5.05 -3.39 10.53
CA PHE A 103 -4.94 -2.66 9.28
C PHE A 103 -3.49 -2.21 9.21
N VAL A 104 -2.67 -3.03 8.56
CA VAL A 104 -1.22 -2.86 8.53
C VAL A 104 -0.68 -3.15 7.15
N THR A 105 0.30 -2.36 6.74
CA THR A 105 0.97 -2.51 5.46
C THR A 105 2.46 -2.74 5.64
N TYR A 106 2.96 -3.77 4.97
CA TYR A 106 4.37 -4.05 4.87
C TYR A 106 4.83 -3.89 3.43
N ALA A 107 5.82 -3.06 3.21
CA ALA A 107 6.50 -3.01 1.93
C ALA A 107 7.71 -3.94 1.98
N ASN A 108 7.82 -4.80 0.97
CA ASN A 108 8.95 -5.72 0.81
C ASN A 108 9.70 -5.37 -0.48
N LEU A 109 10.93 -4.86 -0.32
CA LEU A 109 11.81 -4.49 -1.43
C LEU A 109 13.00 -5.45 -1.59
N GLN A 110 13.03 -6.55 -0.82
CA GLN A 110 14.19 -7.46 -0.76
C GLN A 110 14.60 -7.99 -2.13
N SER A 111 13.62 -8.42 -2.91
CA SER A 111 13.81 -9.00 -4.23
C SER A 111 14.55 -8.09 -5.21
N GLN A 112 14.44 -6.77 -5.02
CA GLN A 112 15.04 -5.75 -5.88
C GLN A 112 16.32 -5.16 -5.28
N LEU A 113 16.33 -4.87 -3.98
CA LEU A 113 17.49 -4.25 -3.33
C LEU A 113 18.64 -5.25 -3.11
N ARG A 114 18.36 -6.56 -3.02
CA ARG A 114 19.42 -7.58 -3.08
C ARG A 114 20.00 -7.73 -4.50
N LYS A 115 19.26 -7.34 -5.54
CA LYS A 115 19.74 -7.34 -6.94
C LYS A 115 20.49 -6.06 -7.31
N ASN A 116 20.10 -4.92 -6.74
CA ASN A 116 20.65 -3.60 -7.05
C ASN A 116 20.90 -2.82 -5.74
N SER A 117 22.16 -2.54 -5.41
CA SER A 117 22.61 -1.92 -4.15
C SER A 117 22.28 -0.42 -3.97
N LEU A 118 21.24 0.10 -4.64
CA LEU A 118 20.92 1.54 -4.65
C LEU A 118 19.81 1.91 -3.65
N LEU A 119 20.26 2.31 -2.46
CA LEU A 119 19.52 2.64 -1.23
C LEU A 119 18.89 4.05 -1.19
N ALA A 120 18.77 4.77 -2.30
CA ALA A 120 18.55 6.22 -2.26
C ALA A 120 17.09 6.73 -2.45
N GLY A 121 16.10 5.86 -2.70
CA GLY A 121 14.78 6.32 -3.20
C GLY A 121 13.55 6.09 -2.32
N PHE A 122 13.63 5.30 -1.25
CA PHE A 122 12.43 4.76 -0.59
C PHE A 122 11.98 5.50 0.68
N THR A 123 12.57 6.66 0.99
CA THR A 123 12.28 7.43 2.20
C THR A 123 11.60 8.78 1.94
N GLY A 124 10.87 8.91 0.83
CA GLY A 124 10.15 10.15 0.49
C GLY A 124 8.92 10.40 1.40
N PRO A 125 8.56 11.67 1.66
CA PRO A 125 7.38 12.03 2.46
C PRO A 125 6.07 11.75 1.68
N ILE A 126 5.03 11.40 2.45
CA ILE A 126 3.58 11.33 2.17
C ILE A 126 3.18 11.46 0.68
N GLY A 127 2.62 10.39 0.11
CA GLY A 127 2.13 10.36 -1.27
C GLY A 127 3.16 9.95 -2.33
N VAL A 128 4.23 9.25 -1.93
CA VAL A 128 5.22 8.72 -2.89
C VAL A 128 4.52 7.76 -3.85
N ALA A 129 4.46 8.12 -5.13
CA ALA A 129 4.15 7.17 -6.20
C ALA A 129 5.00 5.92 -5.95
N LEU A 130 4.37 4.75 -5.89
CA LEU A 130 5.08 3.49 -5.72
C LEU A 130 5.99 3.34 -6.95
N MET A 131 7.21 3.86 -6.84
CA MET A 131 8.30 3.70 -7.80
C MET A 131 8.15 4.51 -9.09
N ALA A 132 8.17 5.84 -8.98
CA ALA A 132 8.57 6.68 -10.12
C ALA A 132 10.03 6.35 -10.50
N ASP A 133 10.29 6.17 -11.80
CA ASP A 133 11.60 6.03 -12.46
C ASP A 133 12.26 4.64 -12.56
N LYS A 134 11.67 3.55 -12.06
CA LYS A 134 12.14 2.18 -12.35
C LYS A 134 11.02 1.29 -12.86
N THR A 135 11.19 0.73 -14.06
CA THR A 135 10.28 -0.25 -14.66
C THR A 135 10.36 -1.58 -13.91
N PHE A 136 9.70 -1.66 -12.76
CA PHE A 136 9.55 -2.92 -12.05
C PHE A 136 8.60 -3.85 -12.81
N PRO A 137 8.79 -5.18 -12.75
CA PRO A 137 7.90 -6.08 -13.44
C PRO A 137 6.48 -5.96 -12.87
N ALA A 138 5.49 -5.75 -13.73
CA ALA A 138 4.11 -5.69 -13.30
C ALA A 138 3.56 -7.08 -12.95
N GLY A 139 2.65 -7.12 -11.98
CA GLY A 139 1.92 -8.32 -11.54
C GLY A 139 0.44 -8.03 -11.29
N GLU A 140 -0.26 -9.01 -10.73
CA GLU A 140 -1.67 -8.92 -10.38
C GLU A 140 -1.83 -8.71 -8.87
N VAL A 141 -2.91 -8.01 -8.48
CA VAL A 141 -3.28 -7.88 -7.07
C VAL A 141 -3.92 -9.18 -6.62
N LEU A 142 -3.38 -9.78 -5.57
CA LEU A 142 -3.88 -11.05 -5.02
C LEU A 142 -4.44 -10.81 -3.63
N THR A 143 -5.72 -11.10 -3.42
CA THR A 143 -6.35 -11.03 -2.09
C THR A 143 -6.76 -12.43 -1.66
N THR A 144 -6.27 -12.84 -0.50
CA THR A 144 -6.55 -14.15 0.10
C THR A 144 -7.19 -13.95 1.46
N GLN A 145 -8.23 -14.73 1.76
CA GLN A 145 -8.75 -14.82 3.11
C GLN A 145 -7.79 -15.68 3.94
N ILE A 146 -7.43 -15.20 5.14
CA ILE A 146 -6.50 -15.88 6.04
C ILE A 146 -7.14 -16.06 7.42
N ASP A 147 -6.53 -16.91 8.26
CA ASP A 147 -6.88 -16.98 9.67
C ASP A 147 -6.31 -15.76 10.41
N SER A 148 -7.17 -15.03 11.12
CA SER A 148 -6.77 -13.89 11.94
C SER A 148 -5.68 -14.24 12.95
N GLN A 149 -5.74 -15.43 13.56
CA GLN A 149 -4.75 -15.84 14.57
C GLN A 149 -3.32 -15.94 14.01
N SER A 150 -3.16 -16.00 12.67
CA SER A 150 -1.83 -15.97 12.05
C SER A 150 -1.13 -14.62 12.23
N LEU A 151 -1.89 -13.54 12.37
CA LEU A 151 -1.34 -12.22 12.67
C LEU A 151 -0.86 -12.19 14.13
N ASP A 152 -1.72 -12.50 15.10
CA ASP A 152 -1.35 -12.51 16.53
C ASP A 152 -0.08 -13.31 16.83
N LYS A 153 0.14 -14.43 16.12
CA LYS A 153 1.30 -15.33 16.32
C LYS A 153 2.64 -14.75 15.85
N THR A 154 2.62 -13.73 15.00
CA THR A 154 3.82 -13.15 14.38
C THR A 154 4.16 -11.78 14.94
N GLU A 155 3.63 -11.39 16.10
CA GLU A 155 3.97 -10.12 16.74
C GLU A 155 5.42 -10.05 17.23
N GLY A 156 5.97 -8.83 17.33
CA GLY A 156 7.29 -8.57 17.87
C GLY A 156 8.42 -8.94 16.90
N LYS A 157 9.33 -9.82 17.31
CA LYS A 157 10.58 -10.07 16.57
C LYS A 157 10.36 -10.72 15.21
N GLU A 158 9.29 -11.49 15.03
CA GLU A 158 9.00 -12.20 13.79
C GLU A 158 8.03 -11.43 12.87
N GLU A 159 7.68 -10.18 13.20
CA GLU A 159 6.67 -9.43 12.46
C GLU A 159 7.04 -9.19 11.00
N TYR A 160 8.33 -9.02 10.71
CA TYR A 160 8.84 -8.87 9.35
C TYR A 160 8.45 -10.03 8.42
N THR A 161 8.20 -11.23 8.97
CA THR A 161 7.79 -12.42 8.20
C THR A 161 6.40 -12.25 7.57
N ARG A 162 5.56 -11.35 8.09
CA ARG A 162 4.26 -10.97 7.48
C ARG A 162 4.44 -10.33 6.10
N ALA A 163 5.63 -9.81 5.80
CA ALA A 163 5.93 -9.24 4.48
C ALA A 163 6.37 -10.31 3.45
N TYR A 164 6.44 -11.58 3.83
CA TYR A 164 6.83 -12.66 2.94
C TYR A 164 5.72 -13.06 1.98
N PHE A 165 6.14 -13.58 0.84
CA PHE A 165 5.30 -14.06 -0.24
C PHE A 165 6.01 -15.19 -0.97
N THR A 166 5.22 -16.06 -1.58
CA THR A 166 5.71 -17.23 -2.31
C THR A 166 6.14 -16.86 -3.74
N ALA A 167 6.86 -17.77 -4.40
CA ALA A 167 7.26 -17.57 -5.78
C ALA A 167 6.06 -17.62 -6.74
N GLU A 168 5.01 -18.35 -6.36
CA GLU A 168 3.75 -18.48 -7.09
C GLU A 168 2.97 -17.16 -7.05
N GLU A 169 2.97 -16.48 -5.90
CA GLU A 169 2.29 -15.19 -5.72
C GLU A 169 3.01 -14.03 -6.42
N ASN A 170 4.33 -14.10 -6.58
CA ASN A 170 5.13 -13.06 -7.20
C ASN A 170 6.30 -13.65 -8.03
N PRO A 171 6.00 -14.30 -9.17
CA PRO A 171 6.99 -15.04 -9.95
C PRO A 171 8.09 -14.14 -10.52
N LYS A 172 7.75 -12.88 -10.78
CA LYS A 172 8.70 -11.88 -11.30
C LYS A 172 9.56 -11.24 -10.22
N LYS A 173 9.33 -11.59 -8.95
CA LYS A 173 10.04 -11.06 -7.77
C LYS A 173 10.04 -9.53 -7.78
N SER A 174 8.88 -8.96 -8.04
CA SER A 174 8.66 -7.52 -7.97
C SER A 174 8.69 -7.06 -6.51
N PRO A 175 8.98 -5.79 -6.23
CA PRO A 175 8.70 -5.25 -4.91
C PRO A 175 7.17 -5.24 -4.70
N VAL A 176 6.71 -5.43 -3.47
CA VAL A 176 5.27 -5.57 -3.18
C VAL A 176 4.90 -4.85 -1.89
N ASN A 177 3.65 -4.41 -1.81
CA ASN A 177 3.00 -4.07 -0.55
C ASN A 177 2.09 -5.22 -0.14
N LEU A 178 2.23 -5.69 1.09
CA LEU A 178 1.38 -6.67 1.73
C LEU A 178 0.49 -5.95 2.73
N ILE A 179 -0.81 -5.92 2.44
CA ILE A 179 -1.81 -5.16 3.19
C ILE A 179 -2.71 -6.17 3.88
N TYR A 180 -2.71 -6.14 5.20
CA TYR A 180 -3.56 -6.98 6.03
C TYR A 180 -4.73 -6.16 6.53
N ILE A 181 -5.93 -6.71 6.37
CA ILE A 181 -7.18 -6.10 6.83
C ILE A 181 -7.92 -7.16 7.63
N ASP A 182 -8.08 -6.95 8.93
CA ASP A 182 -8.93 -7.75 9.82
C ASP A 182 -9.99 -6.85 10.42
N THR A 183 -11.25 -7.14 10.12
CA THR A 183 -12.37 -6.32 10.59
C THR A 183 -13.49 -7.20 11.11
N GLU A 184 -14.31 -6.62 11.98
CA GLU A 184 -15.63 -7.14 12.31
C GLU A 184 -16.67 -6.11 11.85
N ILE A 185 -17.49 -6.50 10.88
CA ILE A 185 -18.54 -5.65 10.29
C ILE A 185 -19.85 -6.44 10.34
N LEU A 186 -20.90 -5.83 10.90
CA LEU A 186 -22.24 -6.44 11.01
C LEU A 186 -22.21 -7.83 11.69
N GLY A 187 -21.35 -8.00 12.69
CA GLY A 187 -21.20 -9.25 13.46
C GLY A 187 -20.44 -10.36 12.74
N LYS A 188 -19.93 -10.12 11.53
CA LYS A 188 -19.06 -11.05 10.80
C LYS A 188 -17.61 -10.57 10.92
N ARG A 189 -16.66 -11.47 11.21
CA ARG A 189 -15.22 -11.17 11.16
C ARG A 189 -14.63 -11.70 9.87
N VAL A 190 -13.85 -10.88 9.17
CA VAL A 190 -13.12 -11.27 7.96
C VAL A 190 -11.70 -10.77 8.08
N THR A 191 -10.74 -11.64 7.73
CA THR A 191 -9.33 -11.29 7.65
C THR A 191 -8.79 -11.59 6.27
N THR A 192 -8.14 -10.63 5.65
CA THR A 192 -7.53 -10.78 4.33
C THR A 192 -6.09 -10.31 4.30
N ARG A 193 -5.29 -11.01 3.50
CA ARG A 193 -3.96 -10.60 3.06
C ARG A 193 -4.02 -10.23 1.59
N CYS A 194 -3.66 -8.99 1.28
CA CYS A 194 -3.65 -8.44 -0.07
C CYS A 194 -2.22 -8.13 -0.50
N LEU A 195 -1.74 -8.82 -1.53
CA LEU A 195 -0.44 -8.58 -2.16
C LEU A 195 -0.63 -7.66 -3.36
N VAL A 196 0.03 -6.50 -3.33
CA VAL A 196 -0.04 -5.46 -4.35
C VAL A 196 1.34 -5.26 -4.98
N PRO A 197 1.60 -5.80 -6.18
CA PRO A 197 2.79 -5.47 -6.96
C PRO A 197 2.58 -4.17 -7.76
N PRO A 198 3.61 -3.68 -8.48
CA PRO A 198 3.42 -2.73 -9.56
C PRO A 198 2.40 -3.26 -10.58
N ILE A 199 1.54 -2.37 -11.09
CA ILE A 199 0.46 -2.72 -12.02
C ILE A 199 0.73 -2.05 -13.37
N ALA A 200 0.69 -2.81 -14.46
CA ALA A 200 1.06 -2.32 -15.79
C ALA A 200 0.21 -1.12 -16.25
N SER A 201 -1.09 -1.12 -15.92
CA SER A 201 -2.02 -0.04 -16.24
C SER A 201 -1.93 1.16 -15.29
N ARG A 202 -1.17 1.07 -14.19
CA ARG A 202 -1.00 2.12 -13.18
C ARG A 202 0.48 2.34 -12.86
N PRO A 203 1.23 3.00 -13.77
CA PRO A 203 2.68 3.20 -13.60
C PRO A 203 3.06 4.09 -12.41
N HIS A 204 2.12 4.90 -11.91
CA HIS A 204 2.26 5.72 -10.71
C HIS A 204 1.25 5.31 -9.65
N LEU A 205 1.15 4.02 -9.34
CA LEU A 205 0.22 3.53 -8.33
C LEU A 205 0.55 4.17 -6.97
N PHE A 206 -0.39 4.90 -6.38
CA PHE A 206 -0.25 5.42 -5.03
C PHE A 206 -0.67 4.38 -3.99
N LEU A 207 -0.09 4.42 -2.80
CA LEU A 207 -0.45 3.50 -1.72
C LEU A 207 -1.94 3.58 -1.35
N VAL A 208 -2.55 4.77 -1.44
CA VAL A 208 -3.98 4.94 -1.17
C VAL A 208 -4.86 4.21 -2.21
N GLU A 209 -4.40 4.07 -3.46
CA GLU A 209 -5.09 3.25 -4.46
C GLU A 209 -4.91 1.76 -4.17
N ALA A 210 -3.74 1.37 -3.66
CA ALA A 210 -3.52 0.00 -3.18
C ALA A 210 -4.47 -0.33 -2.02
N TYR A 211 -4.68 0.60 -1.09
CA TYR A 211 -5.71 0.46 -0.05
C TYR A 211 -7.10 0.30 -0.67
N ASP A 212 -7.47 1.16 -1.63
CA ASP A 212 -8.79 1.08 -2.27
C ASP A 212 -9.05 -0.29 -2.92
N MET A 213 -8.08 -0.82 -3.67
CA MET A 213 -8.18 -2.15 -4.29
C MET A 213 -8.32 -3.27 -3.25
N CYS A 214 -7.50 -3.25 -2.20
CA CYS A 214 -7.55 -4.28 -1.16
C CYS A 214 -8.83 -4.20 -0.31
N ILE A 215 -9.29 -2.98 -0.01
CA ILE A 215 -10.55 -2.72 0.71
C ILE A 215 -11.73 -3.23 -0.11
N ALA A 216 -11.78 -2.94 -1.42
CA ALA A 216 -12.85 -3.43 -2.28
C ALA A 216 -12.95 -4.97 -2.27
N ASN A 217 -11.81 -5.66 -2.40
CA ASN A 217 -11.76 -7.12 -2.33
C ASN A 217 -12.15 -7.66 -0.94
N HIS A 218 -11.71 -6.99 0.12
CA HIS A 218 -12.07 -7.35 1.49
C HIS A 218 -13.57 -7.20 1.76
N LEU A 219 -14.17 -6.08 1.38
CA LEU A 219 -15.59 -5.79 1.58
C LEU A 219 -16.48 -6.71 0.73
N ALA A 220 -16.01 -7.19 -0.42
CA ALA A 220 -16.74 -8.18 -1.21
C ALA A 220 -17.02 -9.47 -0.43
N LEU A 221 -16.17 -9.84 0.53
CA LEU A 221 -16.36 -11.03 1.39
C LEU A 221 -17.48 -10.86 2.42
N TYR A 222 -17.94 -9.64 2.67
CA TYR A 222 -19.07 -9.36 3.56
C TYR A 222 -20.43 -9.48 2.89
N ARG A 223 -20.48 -9.40 1.56
CA ARG A 223 -21.74 -9.50 0.81
C ARG A 223 -22.31 -10.91 0.92
N THR A 224 -23.58 -11.02 1.32
CA THR A 224 -24.33 -12.29 1.29
C THR A 224 -24.56 -12.71 -0.17
N PRO A 225 -24.54 -14.02 -0.51
CA PRO A 225 -24.93 -14.47 -1.84
C PRO A 225 -26.38 -14.04 -2.13
N GLY A 226 -26.58 -13.03 -2.97
CA GLY A 226 -27.91 -12.51 -3.31
C GLY A 226 -28.04 -10.99 -3.41
N SER A 227 -27.06 -10.20 -2.95
CA SER A 227 -27.07 -8.75 -3.20
C SER A 227 -26.81 -8.45 -4.68
N PRO A 228 -27.56 -7.51 -5.31
CA PRO A 228 -27.40 -7.20 -6.72
C PRO A 228 -25.95 -6.79 -7.01
N LYS A 229 -25.35 -7.40 -8.04
CA LYS A 229 -24.15 -6.84 -8.66
C LYS A 229 -24.61 -5.55 -9.34
N ASP A 230 -24.26 -4.40 -8.79
CA ASP A 230 -24.36 -3.14 -9.53
C ASP A 230 -23.57 -3.31 -10.83
N THR A 231 -24.35 -3.40 -11.90
CA THR A 231 -23.85 -3.53 -13.25
C THR A 231 -23.39 -2.14 -13.63
N VAL A 232 -22.08 -1.90 -13.58
CA VAL A 232 -21.49 -0.66 -14.08
C VAL A 232 -21.84 -0.57 -15.57
N ALA A 233 -22.76 0.33 -15.90
CA ALA A 233 -23.06 0.69 -17.27
C ALA A 233 -21.82 1.37 -17.89
N LYS A 234 -21.50 0.95 -19.12
CA LYS A 234 -20.47 1.51 -19.98
C LYS A 234 -20.70 2.99 -20.29
#